data_AF-V2UTE2-F1
#
_entry.id   AF-V2UTE2-F1
#
_cell.length_a   1.000
_cell.length_b   1.000
_cell.length_c   1.000
_cell.angle_alpha   90.00
_cell.angle_beta   90.00
_cell.angle_gamma   90.00
#
_symmetry.space_group_name_H-M   'P 1'
#
loop_
_entity.id
_entity.type
_entity.pdbx_description
1 polymer ?
#
loop_
_entity_poly.entity_id
_entity_poly.type
_entity_poly.pdbx_seq_one_letter_code
_entity_poly.pdbx_strand_id
1 'polypeptide(L)'
;MKANTFVKKYGWSEAQEVVKNAHWDNAYSDGSYYSHVDSEHDVLLSDLKRLVQSHEIIEKGQGLDACKDVFLSVDSDESEYINRLGVEYKKSSGDPDDKALMLCDDGAWIDSSYLNYQLDSAYGFINLKQLKQAIADEESCL
;
A
#
# COMPACT_ATOMS: atom_id res chain seq x y z
N MET A 1 2.13 22.62 -3.24
CA MET A 1 2.74 21.94 -2.07
C MET A 1 3.00 20.44 -2.29
N LYS A 2 3.90 19.82 -1.49
CA LYS A 2 4.11 18.37 -1.48
C LYS A 2 2.93 17.65 -0.81
N ALA A 3 2.61 16.42 -1.26
CA ALA A 3 1.47 15.67 -0.75
C ALA A 3 1.57 15.34 0.75
N ASN A 4 2.76 15.00 1.26
CA ASN A 4 2.93 14.76 2.69
C ASN A 4 2.74 16.04 3.54
N THR A 5 3.16 17.20 3.02
CA THR A 5 2.88 18.50 3.66
C THR A 5 1.39 18.82 3.64
N PHE A 6 0.67 18.40 2.58
CA PHE A 6 -0.79 18.55 2.52
C PHE A 6 -1.45 17.74 3.65
N VAL A 7 -1.09 16.46 3.78
CA VAL A 7 -1.61 15.59 4.83
C VAL A 7 -1.29 16.13 6.22
N LYS A 8 -0.06 16.58 6.48
CA LYS A 8 0.31 17.19 7.78
C LYS A 8 -0.54 18.41 8.14
N LYS A 9 -0.94 19.20 7.13
CA LYS A 9 -1.67 20.44 7.33
C LYS A 9 -3.18 20.23 7.50
N TYR A 10 -3.75 19.31 6.72
CA TYR A 10 -5.21 19.16 6.59
C TYR A 10 -5.74 17.81 7.10
N GLY A 11 -4.85 16.85 7.36
CA GLY A 11 -5.19 15.52 7.84
C GLY A 11 -5.59 14.54 6.72
N TRP A 12 -5.73 13.27 7.12
CA TRP A 12 -6.08 12.18 6.22
C TRP A 12 -7.50 12.27 5.67
N SER A 13 -8.47 12.73 6.48
CA SER A 13 -9.87 12.86 6.04
C SER A 13 -10.01 13.83 4.86
N GLU A 14 -9.34 14.98 4.91
CA GLU A 14 -9.33 15.95 3.81
C GLU A 14 -8.63 15.36 2.57
N ALA A 15 -7.48 14.70 2.76
CA ALA A 15 -6.75 14.06 1.67
C ALA A 15 -7.60 13.01 0.94
N GLN A 16 -8.34 12.19 1.68
CA GLN A 16 -9.29 11.21 1.14
C GLN A 16 -10.43 11.88 0.37
N GLU A 17 -11.00 12.95 0.93
CA GLU A 17 -12.08 13.70 0.27
C GLU A 17 -11.62 14.32 -1.06
N VAL A 18 -10.45 14.97 -1.05
CA VAL A 18 -9.83 15.53 -2.27
C VAL A 18 -9.62 14.45 -3.32
N VAL A 19 -9.03 13.31 -2.95
CA VAL A 19 -8.78 12.20 -3.89
C VAL A 19 -10.08 11.66 -4.48
N LYS A 20 -11.14 11.53 -3.68
CA LYS A 20 -12.45 11.05 -4.11
C LYS A 20 -13.14 12.01 -5.07
N ASN A 21 -13.02 13.32 -4.84
CA ASN A 21 -13.73 14.36 -5.57
C ASN A 21 -12.93 15.00 -6.72
N ALA A 22 -11.65 14.65 -6.86
CA ALA A 22 -10.70 15.22 -7.83
C ALA A 22 -11.11 15.16 -9.31
N HIS A 23 -12.18 14.45 -9.65
CA HIS A 23 -12.62 14.23 -11.03
C HIS A 23 -13.65 15.24 -11.57
N TRP A 24 -14.18 16.14 -10.74
CA TRP A 24 -15.41 16.87 -11.11
C TRP A 24 -15.29 18.41 -11.14
N ASP A 25 -14.56 19.07 -10.23
CA ASP A 25 -14.61 20.55 -10.16
C ASP A 25 -13.29 21.30 -9.84
N ASN A 26 -12.24 20.63 -9.34
CA ASN A 26 -11.09 21.31 -8.69
C ASN A 26 -9.70 20.86 -9.17
N ALA A 27 -9.62 20.15 -10.29
CA ALA A 27 -8.34 19.80 -10.90
C ALA A 27 -8.02 20.74 -12.06
N TYR A 28 -6.74 21.06 -12.30
CA TYR A 28 -6.32 21.72 -13.54
C TYR A 28 -6.86 20.95 -14.75
N SER A 29 -6.94 21.58 -15.92
CA SER A 29 -7.56 21.02 -17.14
C SER A 29 -7.02 19.64 -17.59
N ASP A 30 -5.87 19.23 -17.07
CA ASP A 30 -5.22 17.93 -17.30
C ASP A 30 -5.44 16.89 -16.18
N GLY A 31 -6.16 17.26 -15.11
CA GLY A 31 -6.47 16.39 -13.97
C GLY A 31 -5.29 16.09 -13.04
N SER A 32 -4.17 16.80 -13.17
CA SER A 32 -2.91 16.40 -12.53
C SER A 32 -2.73 16.99 -11.12
N TYR A 33 -3.30 18.16 -10.83
CA TYR A 33 -3.21 18.83 -9.53
C TYR A 33 -4.59 19.18 -8.98
N TYR A 34 -4.77 19.09 -7.66
CA TYR A 34 -5.86 19.74 -6.94
C TYR A 34 -5.46 21.20 -6.69
N SER A 35 -6.29 22.15 -7.11
CA SER A 35 -6.06 23.58 -6.87
C SER A 35 -7.11 24.14 -5.93
N HIS A 36 -6.66 24.65 -4.79
CA HIS A 36 -7.47 25.56 -3.99
C HIS A 36 -7.33 26.97 -4.58
N VAL A 37 -8.27 27.88 -4.30
CA VAL A 37 -8.35 29.25 -4.85
C VAL A 37 -7.00 30.01 -4.90
N ASP A 38 -6.03 29.64 -4.04
CA ASP A 38 -4.63 30.06 -4.10
C ASP A 38 -3.71 28.91 -4.56
N SER A 39 -2.91 29.15 -5.61
CA SER A 39 -2.00 28.17 -6.21
C SER A 39 -0.90 27.63 -5.27
N GLU A 40 -0.70 28.25 -4.10
CA GLU A 40 0.26 27.80 -3.10
C GLU A 40 -0.13 26.45 -2.48
N HIS A 41 -1.42 26.11 -2.51
CA HIS A 41 -1.97 24.86 -1.98
C HIS A 41 -2.05 23.74 -3.02
N ASP A 42 -1.60 23.98 -4.25
CA ASP A 42 -1.71 23.01 -5.33
C ASP A 42 -0.97 21.72 -5.02
N VAL A 43 -1.64 20.57 -5.02
CA VAL A 43 -1.03 19.28 -4.70
C VAL A 43 -1.18 18.32 -5.87
N LEU A 44 -0.09 17.62 -6.22
CA LEU A 44 -0.11 16.63 -7.28
C LEU A 44 -1.00 15.46 -6.86
N LEU A 45 -2.07 15.22 -7.62
CA LEU A 45 -3.09 14.24 -7.27
C LEU A 45 -2.57 12.80 -7.30
N SER A 46 -1.60 12.49 -8.16
CA SER A 46 -0.99 11.15 -8.17
C SER A 46 -0.25 10.83 -6.88
N ASP A 47 0.47 11.81 -6.33
CA ASP A 47 1.19 11.65 -5.07
C ASP A 47 0.22 11.54 -3.91
N LEU A 48 -0.82 12.38 -3.88
CA LEU A 48 -1.85 12.33 -2.84
C LEU A 48 -2.63 11.00 -2.88
N LYS A 49 -2.99 10.53 -4.08
CA LYS A 49 -3.62 9.22 -4.30
C LYS A 49 -2.77 8.08 -3.74
N ARG A 50 -1.46 8.09 -4.01
CA ARG A 50 -0.52 7.10 -3.48
C ARG A 50 -0.46 7.13 -1.96
N LEU A 51 -0.36 8.32 -1.35
CA LEU A 51 -0.35 8.44 0.12
C LEU A 51 -1.67 7.96 0.74
N VAL A 52 -2.82 8.27 0.14
CA VAL A 52 -4.12 7.79 0.60
C VAL A 52 -4.22 6.26 0.50
N GLN A 53 -3.75 5.66 -0.60
CA GLN A 53 -3.70 4.19 -0.75
C GLN A 53 -2.78 3.55 0.29
N SER A 54 -1.61 4.14 0.55
CA SER A 54 -0.70 3.72 1.61
C SER A 54 -1.36 3.78 2.98
N HIS A 55 -2.03 4.89 3.30
CA HIS A 55 -2.77 5.05 4.56
C HIS A 55 -3.87 4.00 4.73
N GLU A 56 -4.61 3.67 3.66
CA GLU A 56 -5.61 2.59 3.69
C GLU A 56 -5.01 1.20 3.97
N ILE A 57 -3.79 0.93 3.48
CA ILE A 57 -3.06 -0.30 3.80
C ILE A 57 -2.74 -0.34 5.30
N ILE A 58 -2.24 0.76 5.84
CA ILE A 58 -1.89 0.89 7.27
C ILE A 58 -3.12 0.72 8.17
N GLU A 59 -4.23 1.37 7.85
CA GLU A 59 -5.49 1.25 8.60
C GLU A 59 -6.02 -0.20 8.57
N LYS A 60 -6.00 -0.86 7.41
CA LYS A 60 -6.38 -2.29 7.29
C LYS A 60 -5.44 -3.21 8.08
N GLY A 61 -4.18 -2.82 8.21
CA GLY A 61 -3.14 -3.49 9.00
C GLY A 61 -3.16 -3.15 10.50
N GLN A 62 -4.22 -2.50 11.00
CA GLN A 62 -4.38 -2.13 12.41
C GLN A 62 -3.39 -1.04 12.90
N GLY A 63 -2.93 -0.18 11.98
CA GLY A 63 -2.10 0.97 12.29
C GLY A 63 -0.61 0.76 11.98
N LEU A 64 0.14 1.87 12.07
CA LEU A 64 1.53 1.92 11.63
C LEU A 64 2.45 0.96 12.40
N ASP A 65 2.31 0.89 13.72
CA ASP A 65 3.16 0.04 14.57
C ASP A 65 2.90 -1.45 14.29
N ALA A 66 1.63 -1.87 14.17
CA ALA A 66 1.28 -3.24 13.82
C ALA A 66 1.83 -3.62 12.42
N CYS A 67 1.76 -2.71 11.46
CA CYS A 67 2.34 -2.92 10.12
C CYS A 67 3.86 -3.08 10.16
N LYS A 68 4.56 -2.31 11.01
CA LYS A 68 6.01 -2.45 11.22
C LYS A 68 6.36 -3.79 11.87
N ASP A 69 5.60 -4.22 12.87
CA ASP A 69 5.81 -5.50 13.53
C ASP A 69 5.65 -6.67 12.54
N VAL A 70 4.62 -6.64 11.70
CA VAL A 70 4.44 -7.62 10.61
C VAL A 70 5.62 -7.60 9.64
N PHE A 71 6.11 -6.42 9.27
CA PHE A 71 7.25 -6.32 8.35
C PHE A 71 8.55 -6.85 8.98
N LEU A 72 8.72 -6.69 10.29
CA LEU A 72 9.87 -7.20 11.05
C LEU A 72 9.81 -8.70 11.32
N SER A 73 8.62 -9.32 11.27
CA SER A 73 8.43 -10.76 11.48
C SER A 73 8.64 -11.60 10.22
N VAL A 74 9.01 -11.00 9.10
CA VAL A 74 9.31 -11.71 7.85
C VAL A 74 10.70 -12.34 7.98
N ASP A 75 10.76 -13.67 7.83
CA ASP A 75 12.00 -14.43 8.01
C ASP A 75 12.85 -14.48 6.74
N SER A 76 12.23 -14.52 5.55
CA SER A 76 12.95 -14.64 4.28
C SER A 76 12.96 -13.34 3.46
N ASP A 77 14.11 -13.03 2.87
CA ASP A 77 14.28 -11.93 1.92
C ASP A 77 13.67 -12.22 0.54
N GLU A 78 13.33 -13.49 0.25
CA GLU A 78 12.64 -13.90 -0.97
C GLU A 78 11.12 -13.77 -0.87
N SER A 79 10.59 -13.48 0.32
CA SER A 79 9.15 -13.36 0.55
C SER A 79 8.58 -12.13 -0.12
N GLU A 80 7.47 -12.31 -0.83
CA GLU A 80 6.77 -11.23 -1.52
C GLU A 80 5.45 -10.88 -0.81
N TYR A 81 4.87 -11.86 -0.13
CA TYR A 81 3.60 -11.73 0.59
C TYR A 81 3.68 -12.43 1.94
N ILE A 82 2.85 -11.96 2.86
CA ILE A 82 2.58 -12.65 4.13
C ILE A 82 1.07 -12.69 4.35
N ASN A 83 0.57 -13.75 4.96
CA ASN A 83 -0.83 -13.81 5.37
C ASN A 83 -1.02 -13.43 6.85
N ARG A 84 -2.27 -13.32 7.29
CA ARG A 84 -2.60 -12.97 8.69
C ARG A 84 -2.15 -14.01 9.73
N LEU A 85 -1.74 -15.20 9.30
CA LEU A 85 -1.22 -16.25 10.17
C LEU A 85 0.32 -16.21 10.25
N GLY A 86 0.96 -15.23 9.61
CA GLY A 86 2.42 -15.12 9.56
C GLY A 86 3.08 -16.04 8.53
N VAL A 87 2.32 -16.73 7.70
CA VAL A 87 2.90 -17.61 6.66
C VAL A 87 3.34 -16.75 5.49
N GLU A 88 4.58 -16.93 5.07
CA GLU A 88 5.22 -16.22 3.97
C GLU A 88 5.03 -16.93 2.62
N TYR A 89 4.86 -16.13 1.57
CA TYR A 89 4.58 -16.59 0.21
C TYR A 89 5.40 -15.80 -0.80
N LYS A 90 5.67 -16.43 -1.93
CA LYS A 90 6.15 -15.77 -3.15
C LYS A 90 5.50 -16.39 -4.38
N LYS A 91 5.48 -15.64 -5.48
CA LYS A 91 5.08 -16.23 -6.76
C LYS A 91 6.14 -17.23 -7.22
N SER A 92 5.70 -18.36 -7.76
CA SER A 92 6.60 -19.37 -8.34
C SER A 92 7.13 -18.94 -9.70
N SER A 93 6.33 -18.17 -10.44
CA SER A 93 6.60 -17.74 -11.81
C SER A 93 5.81 -16.46 -12.14
N GLY A 94 5.92 -15.99 -13.38
CA GLY A 94 5.07 -14.92 -13.90
C GLY A 94 3.69 -15.39 -14.37
N ASP A 95 3.43 -16.69 -14.43
CA ASP A 95 2.14 -17.23 -14.86
C ASP A 95 1.12 -17.12 -13.71
N PRO A 96 -0.04 -16.46 -13.91
CA PRO A 96 -1.05 -16.32 -12.87
C PRO A 96 -1.61 -17.66 -12.37
N ASP A 97 -1.68 -18.68 -13.24
CA ASP A 97 -2.35 -19.95 -12.98
C ASP A 97 -1.42 -21.02 -12.38
N ASP A 98 -0.13 -20.72 -12.24
CA ASP A 98 0.81 -21.53 -11.47
C ASP A 98 0.54 -21.42 -9.97
N LYS A 99 0.85 -22.48 -9.23
CA LYS A 99 0.78 -22.45 -7.76
C LYS A 99 1.83 -21.50 -7.20
N ALA A 100 1.43 -20.66 -6.27
CA ALA A 100 2.34 -19.88 -5.43
C ALA A 100 3.13 -20.80 -4.49
N LEU A 101 4.29 -20.33 -4.03
CA LEU A 101 5.10 -21.03 -3.05
C LEU A 101 4.82 -20.49 -1.65
N MET A 102 4.78 -21.38 -0.66
CA MET A 102 4.74 -21.05 0.76
C MET A 102 6.02 -21.49 1.47
N LEU A 103 6.46 -20.68 2.42
CA LEU A 103 7.64 -20.97 3.25
C LEU A 103 7.25 -21.89 4.39
N CYS A 104 8.00 -22.97 4.56
CA CYS A 104 7.89 -23.90 5.68
C CYS A 104 8.88 -23.54 6.80
N ASP A 105 8.60 -24.04 8.01
CA ASP A 105 9.46 -23.86 9.20
C ASP A 105 10.89 -24.40 9.02
N ASP A 106 11.11 -25.33 8.09
CA ASP A 106 12.44 -25.87 7.73
C ASP A 106 13.19 -25.01 6.70
N GLY A 107 12.61 -23.87 6.29
CA GLY A 107 13.14 -22.95 5.29
C GLY A 107 12.89 -23.39 3.84
N ALA A 108 12.17 -24.49 3.61
CA ALA A 108 11.85 -24.93 2.25
C ALA A 108 10.65 -24.15 1.67
N TRP A 109 10.73 -23.87 0.37
CA TRP A 109 9.60 -23.36 -0.41
C TRP A 109 8.87 -24.52 -1.09
N ILE A 110 7.56 -24.64 -0.84
CA ILE A 110 6.74 -25.68 -1.46
C ILE A 110 5.48 -25.11 -2.11
N ASP A 111 4.91 -25.87 -3.04
CA ASP A 111 3.61 -25.59 -3.64
C ASP A 111 2.55 -25.33 -2.57
N SER A 112 1.98 -24.13 -2.58
CA SER A 112 0.85 -23.78 -1.75
C SER A 112 -0.47 -24.30 -2.35
N SER A 113 -1.56 -24.10 -1.63
CA SER A 113 -2.92 -24.31 -2.16
C SER A 113 -3.43 -23.15 -3.00
N TYR A 114 -2.66 -22.06 -3.14
CA TYR A 114 -3.04 -20.85 -3.84
C TYR A 114 -2.31 -20.72 -5.17
N LEU A 115 -2.95 -20.05 -6.12
CA LEU A 115 -2.37 -19.66 -7.40
C LEU A 115 -1.70 -18.28 -7.28
N ASN A 116 -0.76 -17.98 -8.18
CA ASN A 116 0.00 -16.73 -8.16
C ASN A 116 -0.91 -15.49 -8.20
N TYR A 117 -1.99 -15.49 -9.00
CA TYR A 117 -2.91 -14.35 -9.04
C TYR A 117 -3.70 -14.14 -7.73
N GLN A 118 -3.87 -15.20 -6.93
CA GLN A 118 -4.61 -15.12 -5.68
C GLN A 118 -3.84 -14.34 -4.62
N LEU A 119 -2.50 -14.27 -4.70
CA LEU A 119 -1.71 -13.44 -3.79
C LEU A 119 -2.01 -11.94 -3.94
N ASP A 120 -2.37 -11.48 -5.15
CA ASP A 120 -2.72 -10.08 -5.41
C ASP A 120 -4.18 -9.73 -5.14
N SER A 121 -5.07 -10.73 -5.16
CA SER A 121 -6.53 -10.52 -5.26
C SER A 121 -7.34 -11.15 -4.13
N ALA A 122 -6.83 -12.19 -3.47
CA ALA A 122 -7.54 -12.85 -2.39
C ALA A 122 -7.44 -12.03 -1.10
N TYR A 123 -8.58 -11.95 -0.40
CA TYR A 123 -8.61 -11.40 0.96
C TYR A 123 -7.69 -12.24 1.86
N GLY A 124 -6.64 -11.63 2.40
CA GLY A 124 -5.81 -12.23 3.44
C GLY A 124 -4.31 -12.19 3.21
N PHE A 125 -3.85 -11.83 2.01
CA PHE A 125 -2.43 -11.61 1.72
C PHE A 125 -2.07 -10.13 1.79
N ILE A 126 -0.88 -9.85 2.32
CA ILE A 126 -0.29 -8.53 2.39
C ILE A 126 0.95 -8.55 1.52
N ASN A 127 0.97 -7.74 0.47
CA ASN A 127 2.15 -7.57 -0.38
C ASN A 127 3.22 -6.78 0.39
N LEU A 128 4.37 -7.39 0.64
CA LEU A 128 5.41 -6.82 1.50
C LEU A 128 6.06 -5.58 0.89
N LYS A 129 6.17 -5.51 -0.44
CA LYS A 129 6.69 -4.33 -1.14
C LYS A 129 5.75 -3.13 -0.98
N GLN A 130 4.44 -3.36 -1.12
CA GLN A 130 3.42 -2.32 -0.91
C GLN A 130 3.37 -1.89 0.56
N LEU A 131 3.45 -2.84 1.50
CA LEU A 131 3.49 -2.55 2.94
C LEU A 131 4.70 -1.67 3.31
N LYS A 132 5.89 -2.00 2.80
CA LYS A 132 7.11 -1.20 3.01
C LYS A 132 6.94 0.23 2.52
N GLN A 133 6.36 0.41 1.33
CA GLN A 133 6.07 1.74 0.80
C GLN A 133 5.05 2.48 1.67
N ALA A 134 4.01 1.77 2.12
CA ALA A 134 2.97 2.34 2.95
C ALA A 134 3.49 2.84 4.30
N ILE A 135 4.38 2.07 4.95
CA ILE A 135 5.05 2.47 6.19
C ILE A 135 5.85 3.76 5.97
N ALA A 136 6.69 3.82 4.93
CA ALA A 136 7.49 5.00 4.63
C ALA A 136 6.64 6.23 4.32
N ASP A 137 5.51 6.03 3.64
CA ASP A 137 4.57 7.09 3.29
C ASP A 137 3.85 7.66 4.52
N GLU A 138 3.36 6.78 5.40
CA GLU A 138 2.71 7.16 6.66
C GLU A 138 3.69 7.94 7.54
N GLU A 139 4.93 7.45 7.71
CA GLU A 139 5.98 8.13 8.45
C GLU A 139 6.31 9.51 7.88
N SER A 140 6.27 9.65 6.55
CA SER A 140 6.53 10.94 5.91
C SER A 140 5.47 12.00 6.22
N CYS A 141 4.29 11.57 6.69
CA CYS A 141 3.11 12.39 7.01
C CYS A 141 2.93 12.66 8.52
N LEU A 142 3.77 12.09 9.38
CA LEU A 142 3.84 12.39 10.83
C LEU A 142 4.55 13.72 11.14
#